data_AF-A0A9E2ZPK9-F1
#
_entry.id   AF-A0A9E2ZPK9-F1
#
_cell.length_a   1.000
_cell.length_b   1.000
_cell.length_c   1.000
_cell.angle_alpha   90.00
_cell.angle_beta   90.00
_cell.angle_gamma   90.00
#
_symmetry.space_group_name_H-M   'P 1'
#
loop_
_entity.id
_entity.type
_entity.pdbx_description
1 polymer ?
#
loop_
_entity_poly.entity_id
_entity_poly.type
_entity_poly.pdbx_seq_one_letter_code
_entity_poly.pdbx_strand_id
1 'polypeptide(L)'
;MHSVSYTVTADNPIYADIYYLDQEPPNYADYSHNPYQFVPNVQADIGPGKPWTYNLMLTNPDQWALVTASAGTEPGTPNFHCRLTVDGVVVKTKDGPTGVLCSLRNW
;
A
#
# COMPACT_ATOMS: atom_id res chain seq x y z
N MET A 1 14.72 -3.47 13.17
CA MET A 1 13.68 -4.03 12.29
C MET A 1 12.36 -3.60 12.86
N HIS A 2 11.51 -2.99 12.03
CA HIS A 2 10.26 -2.34 12.42
C HIS A 2 9.08 -3.15 11.86
N SER A 3 8.03 -3.29 12.66
CA SER A 3 6.79 -3.93 12.23
C SER A 3 5.98 -2.95 11.42
N VAL A 4 5.77 -3.25 10.14
CA VAL A 4 5.03 -2.39 9.22
C VAL A 4 3.72 -3.06 8.87
N SER A 5 2.63 -2.28 8.88
CA SER A 5 1.30 -2.72 8.47
C SER A 5 0.69 -1.75 7.48
N TYR A 6 0.25 -2.29 6.35
CA TYR A 6 -0.56 -1.61 5.35
C TYR A 6 -2.01 -2.00 5.54
N THR A 7 -2.91 -1.02 5.54
CA THR A 7 -4.35 -1.22 5.50
C THR A 7 -4.94 -0.38 4.39
N VAL A 8 -5.76 -0.98 3.53
CA VAL A 8 -6.55 -0.29 2.51
C VAL A 8 -8.02 -0.63 2.72
N THR A 9 -8.86 0.41 2.80
CA THR A 9 -10.32 0.32 2.90
C THR A 9 -10.99 1.15 1.82
N ALA A 10 -12.28 0.93 1.60
CA ALA A 10 -13.12 1.73 0.71
C ALA A 10 -14.52 1.88 1.30
N ASP A 11 -15.15 3.03 1.09
CA ASP A 11 -16.52 3.31 1.50
C ASP A 11 -17.56 2.59 0.62
N ASN A 12 -17.24 2.36 -0.66
CA ASN A 12 -18.06 1.57 -1.57
C ASN A 12 -17.29 0.34 -2.06
N PRO A 13 -17.96 -0.81 -2.26
CA PRO A 13 -17.33 -2.01 -2.80
C PRO A 13 -16.68 -1.77 -4.17
N ILE A 14 -15.48 -2.28 -4.36
CA ILE A 14 -14.71 -2.18 -5.60
C ILE A 14 -13.74 -3.35 -5.74
N TYR A 15 -13.45 -3.75 -6.97
CA TYR A 15 -12.33 -4.61 -7.28
C TYR A 15 -11.09 -3.74 -7.52
N ALA A 16 -10.15 -3.75 -6.57
CA ALA A 16 -9.04 -2.81 -6.54
C ALA A 16 -7.74 -3.44 -7.04
N ASP A 17 -6.96 -2.67 -7.80
CA ASP A 17 -5.55 -2.95 -8.06
C ASP A 17 -4.70 -2.38 -6.93
N ILE A 18 -3.90 -3.22 -6.28
CA ILE A 18 -3.07 -2.85 -5.12
C ILE A 18 -1.61 -3.18 -5.43
N TYR A 19 -0.74 -2.19 -5.33
CA TYR A 19 0.70 -2.37 -5.35
C TYR A 19 1.26 -2.05 -3.97
N TYR A 20 2.16 -2.87 -3.46
CA TYR A 20 2.67 -2.71 -2.09
C TYR A 20 4.08 -3.29 -2.00
N LEU A 21 4.93 -2.71 -1.16
CA LEU A 21 6.25 -3.29 -0.93
C LEU A 21 6.11 -4.56 -0.06
N ASP A 22 6.46 -5.73 -0.59
CA ASP A 22 6.31 -7.01 0.12
C ASP A 22 7.60 -7.49 0.80
N GLN A 23 8.76 -7.02 0.32
CA GLN A 23 10.07 -7.33 0.89
C GLN A 23 11.04 -6.15 0.69
N GLU A 24 11.98 -6.01 1.63
CA GLU A 24 12.99 -4.95 1.56
C GLU A 24 14.06 -5.27 0.50
N PRO A 25 14.27 -4.39 -0.50
CA PRO A 25 15.38 -4.56 -1.43
C PRO A 25 16.72 -4.31 -0.73
N PRO A 26 17.80 -5.03 -1.10
CA PRO A 26 19.12 -4.84 -0.47
C PRO A 26 19.66 -3.41 -0.63
N ASN A 27 19.35 -2.78 -1.77
CA ASN A 27 19.72 -1.41 -2.07
C ASN A 27 18.83 -0.84 -3.18
N TYR A 28 19.02 0.45 -3.49
CA TYR A 28 18.27 1.13 -4.53
C TYR A 28 18.57 0.65 -5.95
N ALA A 29 19.78 0.17 -6.24
CA ALA A 29 20.12 -0.33 -7.56
C ALA A 29 19.33 -1.60 -7.89
N ASP A 30 19.23 -2.53 -6.94
CA ASP A 30 18.42 -3.76 -7.09
C ASP A 30 16.94 -3.43 -7.26
N TYR A 31 16.40 -2.52 -6.43
CA TYR A 31 15.03 -2.02 -6.58
C TYR A 31 14.79 -1.39 -7.96
N SER A 32 15.69 -0.52 -8.41
CA SER A 32 15.52 0.20 -9.68
C SER A 32 15.66 -0.72 -10.89
N HIS A 33 16.41 -1.83 -10.78
CA HIS A 33 16.58 -2.78 -11.86
C HIS A 33 15.32 -3.63 -12.06
N ASN A 34 14.65 -4.04 -10.98
CA ASN A 34 13.42 -4.83 -11.04
C ASN A 34 12.45 -4.50 -9.89
N PRO A 35 11.72 -3.37 -9.96
CA PRO A 35 10.88 -2.92 -8.85
C PRO A 35 9.71 -3.87 -8.57
N TYR A 36 9.18 -4.54 -9.60
CA TYR A 36 8.03 -5.45 -9.45
C TYR A 36 8.33 -6.70 -8.61
N GLN A 37 9.61 -7.05 -8.44
CA GLN A 37 10.01 -8.10 -7.50
C GLN A 37 9.79 -7.69 -6.03
N PHE A 38 9.85 -6.39 -5.74
CA PHE A 38 9.72 -5.84 -4.38
C PHE A 38 8.37 -5.17 -4.17
N VAL A 39 7.70 -4.77 -5.25
CA VAL A 39 6.40 -4.10 -5.25
C VAL A 39 5.46 -4.87 -6.19
N PRO A 40 5.01 -6.09 -5.79
CA PRO A 40 4.06 -6.85 -6.57
C PRO A 40 2.71 -6.15 -6.69
N ASN A 41 1.92 -6.61 -7.65
CA ASN A 41 0.52 -6.27 -7.79
C ASN A 41 -0.36 -7.42 -7.29
N VAL A 42 -1.45 -7.07 -6.61
CA VAL A 42 -2.57 -7.97 -6.37
C VAL A 42 -3.87 -7.25 -6.70
N GLN A 43 -4.88 -8.04 -7.07
CA GLN A 43 -6.25 -7.56 -7.20
C GLN A 43 -7.09 -8.14 -6.07
N ALA A 44 -7.96 -7.32 -5.47
CA ALA A 44 -8.81 -7.75 -4.37
C ALA A 44 -10.11 -6.96 -4.31
N ASP A 45 -11.18 -7.65 -3.93
CA ASP A 45 -12.42 -6.99 -3.52
C ASP A 45 -12.21 -6.25 -2.19
N ILE A 46 -12.40 -4.93 -2.20
CA ILE A 46 -12.38 -4.07 -1.01
C ILE A 46 -13.75 -3.43 -0.85
N GLY A 47 -14.21 -3.26 0.38
CA GLY A 47 -15.41 -2.48 0.68
C GLY A 47 -15.63 -2.32 2.18
N PRO A 48 -16.79 -1.79 2.59
CA PRO A 48 -17.15 -1.67 4.00
C PRO A 48 -17.07 -3.02 4.72
N GLY A 49 -16.25 -3.10 5.76
CA GLY A 49 -16.03 -4.34 6.52
C GLY A 49 -15.15 -5.39 5.84
N LYS A 50 -14.61 -5.11 4.64
CA LYS A 50 -13.68 -5.97 3.90
C LYS A 50 -12.39 -5.20 3.57
N PRO A 51 -11.56 -4.85 4.58
CA PRO A 51 -10.27 -4.23 4.35
C PRO A 51 -9.29 -5.21 3.69
N TRP A 52 -8.37 -4.67 2.90
CA TRP A 52 -7.14 -5.39 2.56
C TRP A 52 -6.03 -4.98 3.52
N THR A 53 -5.28 -5.95 4.04
CA THR A 53 -4.19 -5.71 5.00
C THR A 53 -2.98 -6.57 4.70
N TYR A 54 -1.79 -6.01 4.91
CA TYR A 54 -0.53 -6.73 4.74
C TYR A 54 0.48 -6.29 5.81
N ASN A 55 1.20 -7.25 6.39
CA ASN A 55 2.17 -7.02 7.45
C ASN A 55 3.54 -7.55 7.03
N LEU A 56 4.59 -6.78 7.30
CA LEU A 56 5.97 -7.16 7.02
C LEU A 56 6.95 -6.52 8.02
N MET A 57 8.19 -6.99 7.98
CA MET A 57 9.28 -6.44 8.77
C MET A 57 10.25 -5.70 7.86
N LEU A 58 10.51 -4.41 8.15
CA LEU A 58 11.46 -3.59 7.39
C LEU A 58 12.62 -3.14 8.27
N THR A 59 13.82 -3.03 7.70
CA THR A 59 14.95 -2.37 8.38
C THR A 59 14.79 -0.87 8.30
N ASN A 60 14.43 -0.35 7.12
CA ASN A 60 14.36 1.09 6.83
C ASN A 60 12.97 1.46 6.26
N PRO A 61 11.90 1.48 7.09
CA PRO A 61 10.55 1.79 6.63
C PRO A 61 10.44 3.17 5.98
N ASP A 62 11.19 4.18 6.44
CA ASP A 62 11.19 5.53 5.86
C ASP A 62 11.66 5.55 4.39
N GLN A 63 12.42 4.54 3.97
CA GLN A 63 12.92 4.42 2.61
C GLN A 63 12.03 3.54 1.73
N TRP A 64 11.40 2.52 2.30
CA TRP A 64 10.77 1.44 1.52
C TRP A 64 9.27 1.29 1.70
N ALA A 65 8.71 1.73 2.83
CA ALA A 65 7.31 1.46 3.15
C ALA A 65 6.37 2.19 2.18
N LEU A 66 5.61 1.39 1.43
CA LEU A 66 4.79 1.83 0.30
C LEU A 66 3.58 0.91 0.13
N VAL A 67 2.40 1.50 0.00
CA VAL A 67 1.21 0.86 -0.56
C VAL A 67 0.42 1.88 -1.39
N THR A 68 -0.09 1.44 -2.53
CA THR A 68 -1.02 2.18 -3.36
C THR A 68 -2.17 1.28 -3.77
N ALA A 69 -3.36 1.86 -3.86
CA ALA A 69 -4.55 1.17 -4.35
C ALA A 69 -5.29 2.08 -5.32
N SER A 70 -5.90 1.48 -6.34
CA SER A 70 -6.71 2.20 -7.32
C SER A 70 -7.85 1.35 -7.83
N ALA A 71 -8.90 2.01 -8.32
CA ALA A 71 -10.00 1.35 -9.01
C ALA A 71 -9.59 0.85 -10.41
N GLY A 72 -8.41 1.23 -10.93
CA GLY A 72 -8.00 0.85 -12.27
C GLY A 72 -9.02 1.30 -13.33
N THR A 73 -9.55 0.35 -14.09
CA THR A 73 -10.62 0.58 -15.08
C THR A 73 -12.03 0.38 -14.52
N GLU A 74 -12.15 -0.04 -13.25
CA GLU A 74 -13.46 -0.25 -12.64
C GLU A 74 -14.22 1.07 -12.51
N PRO A 75 -15.50 1.11 -12.92
CA PRO A 75 -16.31 2.31 -12.79
C PRO A 75 -16.64 2.60 -11.33
N GLY A 76 -16.73 3.89 -10.99
CA GLY A 76 -17.25 4.35 -9.70
C GLY A 76 -16.25 5.16 -8.89
N THR A 77 -16.67 5.50 -7.67
CA THR A 77 -15.87 6.27 -6.69
C THR A 77 -15.89 5.52 -5.36
N PRO A 78 -14.99 4.53 -5.19
CA PRO A 78 -14.91 3.74 -3.96
C PRO A 78 -14.61 4.57 -2.71
N ASN A 79 -14.00 5.75 -2.85
CA ASN A 79 -13.43 6.53 -1.75
C ASN A 79 -12.48 5.64 -0.93
N PHE A 80 -11.31 5.40 -1.50
CA PHE A 80 -10.28 4.63 -0.82
C PHE A 80 -9.71 5.42 0.36
N HIS A 81 -9.32 4.66 1.39
CA HIS A 81 -8.50 5.12 2.50
C HIS A 81 -7.33 4.16 2.65
N CYS A 82 -6.10 4.67 2.72
CA CYS A 82 -4.96 3.87 3.14
C CYS A 82 -4.41 4.36 4.48
N ARG A 83 -3.87 3.41 5.24
CA ARG A 83 -3.18 3.63 6.50
C ARG A 83 -1.90 2.82 6.53
N LEU A 84 -0.79 3.49 6.81
CA LEU A 84 0.54 2.90 7.00
C LEU A 84 0.92 3.05 8.47
N THR A 85 1.19 1.92 9.11
CA THR A 85 1.53 1.83 10.52
C THR A 85 2.95 1.29 10.66
N VAL A 86 3.76 1.89 11.53
CA VAL A 86 5.10 1.42 11.91
C VAL A 86 5.12 1.25 13.43
N ASP A 87 5.46 0.05 13.90
CA ASP A 87 5.50 -0.34 15.31
C ASP A 87 4.20 0.01 16.07
N GLY A 88 3.06 -0.19 15.42
CA GLY A 88 1.74 0.11 15.97
C GLY A 88 1.32 1.59 15.90
N VAL A 89 2.19 2.48 15.43
CA VAL A 89 1.90 3.92 15.26
C VAL A 89 1.53 4.23 13.82
N VAL A 90 0.39 4.91 13.63
CA VAL A 90 -0.02 5.38 12.30
C VAL A 90 0.87 6.55 11.89
N VAL A 91 1.65 6.36 10.85
CA VAL A 91 2.65 7.33 10.37
C VAL A 91 2.27 7.98 9.03
N LYS A 92 1.37 7.35 8.26
CA LYS A 92 0.82 7.93 7.03
C LYS A 92 -0.63 7.49 6.82
N THR A 93 -1.45 8.41 6.37
CA THR A 93 -2.79 8.13 5.86
C THR A 93 -3.02 8.92 4.57
N LYS A 94 -3.94 8.42 3.73
CA LYS A 94 -4.41 9.15 2.56
C LYS A 94 -5.80 8.68 2.20
N ASP A 95 -6.64 9.64 1.80
CA ASP A 95 -7.96 9.41 1.26
C ASP A 95 -7.99 9.84 -0.21
N GLY A 96 -8.79 9.17 -1.03
CA GLY A 96 -8.95 9.53 -2.43
C GLY A 96 -10.11 8.83 -3.12
N PRO A 97 -10.82 9.51 -4.04
CA PRO A 97 -12.07 9.01 -4.61
C PRO A 97 -11.89 7.73 -5.45
N THR A 98 -10.77 7.61 -6.16
CA THR A 98 -10.48 6.50 -7.09
C THR A 98 -9.13 5.83 -6.86
N GLY A 99 -8.31 6.38 -5.95
CA GLY A 99 -7.04 5.79 -5.58
C GLY A 99 -6.33 6.53 -4.46
N VAL A 100 -5.37 5.86 -3.84
CA VAL A 100 -4.60 6.33 -2.69
C VAL A 100 -3.16 5.85 -2.78
N LEU A 101 -2.24 6.64 -2.24
CA LEU A 101 -0.83 6.30 -2.08
C LEU A 101 -0.40 6.63 -0.64
N CYS A 102 -0.01 5.60 0.11
CA CYS A 102 0.63 5.75 1.41
C CYS A 102 2.10 5.34 1.27
N SER A 103 2.98 6.33 1.32
CA SER A 103 4.43 6.19 1.24
C SER A 103 5.09 7.01 2.34
N LEU A 104 6.09 6.43 3.02
CA LEU A 104 7.04 7.21 3.84
C LEU A 104 8.22 7.72 3.04
N ARG A 105 8.49 7.08 1.89
CA ARG A 105 9.53 7.49 0.98
C ARG A 105 9.22 8.88 0.43
N ASN A 106 10.13 9.82 0.66
CA ASN A 106 10.12 11.16 0.07
C ASN A 106 10.92 11.11 -1.23
N TRP A 107 10.24 11.23 -2.37
CA TRP A 107 10.86 11.49 -3.66
C TRP A 107 10.16 12.69 -4.30
#